data_AF-A0A177MI79-F1
#
_entry.id   AF-A0A177MI79-F1
#
_cell.length_a   1.000
_cell.length_b   1.000
_cell.length_c   1.000
_cell.angle_alpha   90.00
_cell.angle_beta   90.00
_cell.angle_gamma   90.00
#
_symmetry.space_group_name_H-M   'P 1'
#
loop_
_entity.id
_entity.type
_entity.pdbx_description
1 polymer ?
#
loop_
_entity_poly.entity_id
_entity_poly.type
_entity_poly.pdbx_seq_one_letter_code
_entity_poly.pdbx_strand_id
1 'polypeptide(L)'
;MNTVKKTLASFLVIAAALVSTSANANSAGDAKVRAAGEATVAKVEEAVSLLEKGDKEGTLKALGDVRQSQKEFRYEQTERLRQRAGDKLKVARDEIEKGDANASASLKATLELYKEMMKVYSAAH
;
A
#
# COMPACT_ATOMS: atom_id res chain seq x y z
N MET A 1 -25.90 0.92 31.05
CA MET A 1 -24.47 0.67 31.32
C MET A 1 -24.07 -0.62 30.64
N ASN A 2 -22.85 -0.64 30.10
CA ASN A 2 -22.17 -1.75 29.39
C ASN A 2 -22.77 -2.03 27.99
N THR A 3 -22.02 -2.15 26.90
CA THR A 3 -20.65 -2.68 26.74
C THR A 3 -20.22 -2.39 25.30
N VAL A 4 -19.30 -1.45 25.07
CA VAL A 4 -18.46 -1.50 23.87
C VAL A 4 -17.06 -1.12 24.33
N LYS A 5 -16.27 -2.18 24.50
CA LYS A 5 -14.89 -2.15 24.96
C LYS A 5 -14.09 -1.30 23.98
N LYS A 6 -13.52 -0.23 24.50
CA LYS A 6 -12.38 0.48 23.91
C LYS A 6 -11.24 -0.52 23.73
N THR A 7 -11.06 -1.02 22.53
CA THR A 7 -9.84 -1.73 22.11
C THR A 7 -9.55 -1.35 20.67
N LEU A 8 -9.13 -0.11 20.44
CA LEU A 8 -8.18 0.14 19.36
C LEU A 8 -6.80 -0.09 19.97
N ALA A 9 -6.37 -1.34 19.86
CA ALA A 9 -5.04 -1.78 20.22
C ALA A 9 -4.04 -1.04 19.34
N SER A 10 -3.20 -0.24 20.00
CA SER A 10 -1.91 0.21 19.51
C SER A 10 -1.12 -1.01 19.05
N PHE A 11 -1.09 -1.29 17.75
CA PHE A 11 -0.13 -2.23 17.18
C PHE A 11 1.12 -1.46 16.76
N LEU A 12 2.10 -1.53 17.67
CA LEU A 12 3.52 -1.41 17.39
C LEU A 12 3.87 -2.10 16.07
N VAL A 13 4.34 -1.33 15.09
CA VAL A 13 5.13 -1.88 13.98
C VAL A 13 6.60 -1.73 14.35
N ILE A 14 7.25 -2.88 14.30
CA ILE A 14 8.62 -3.18 14.68
C ILE A 14 9.62 -2.40 13.83
N ALA A 15 10.70 -1.99 14.49
CA ALA A 15 11.83 -1.25 13.95
C ALA A 15 12.45 -1.90 12.69
N ALA A 16 12.63 -1.09 11.64
CA ALA A 16 13.66 -1.30 10.64
C ALA A 16 14.82 -0.36 10.96
N ALA A 17 15.83 -0.88 11.67
CA ALA A 17 17.15 -0.28 11.69
C ALA A 17 17.84 -0.54 10.33
N LEU A 18 18.75 0.37 9.97
CA LEU A 18 19.67 0.36 8.82
C LEU A 18 19.13 1.01 7.53
N VAL A 19 19.28 2.33 7.41
CA VAL A 19 20.08 2.92 6.32
C VAL A 19 20.68 4.24 6.83
N SER A 20 22.01 4.30 6.93
CA SER A 20 22.73 5.59 7.01
C SER A 20 22.61 6.25 5.64
N THR A 21 21.78 7.29 5.49
CA THR A 21 21.78 8.12 4.29
C THR A 21 22.25 9.53 4.63
N SER A 22 23.21 10.01 3.84
CA SER A 22 23.73 11.36 3.82
C SER A 22 22.58 12.37 3.71
N ALA A 23 22.53 13.31 4.64
CA ALA A 23 21.55 14.38 4.66
C ALA A 23 21.75 15.33 3.46
N ASN A 24 21.06 15.04 2.35
CA ASN A 24 20.89 15.98 1.24
C ASN A 24 19.69 16.89 1.54
N ALA A 25 19.78 18.16 1.15
CA ALA A 25 18.77 19.20 1.36
C ALA A 25 17.39 18.92 0.70
N ASN A 26 17.26 17.82 -0.06
CA ASN A 26 16.01 17.30 -0.62
C ASN A 26 15.25 16.33 0.32
N SER A 27 15.83 16.03 1.49
CA SER A 27 15.40 14.99 2.44
C SER A 27 13.94 15.07 2.87
N ALA A 28 13.34 16.26 2.96
CA ALA A 28 11.95 16.41 3.37
C ALA A 28 10.95 15.97 2.28
N GLY A 29 11.30 16.17 0.99
CA GLY A 29 10.50 15.68 -0.14
C GLY A 29 10.64 14.17 -0.27
N ASP A 30 11.88 13.68 -0.20
CA ASP A 30 12.20 12.27 -0.33
C ASP A 30 11.62 11.43 0.82
N ALA A 31 11.63 11.95 2.05
CA ALA A 31 10.99 11.30 3.20
C ALA A 31 9.47 11.18 3.02
N LYS A 32 8.81 12.19 2.44
CA LYS A 32 7.37 12.14 2.17
C LYS A 32 7.02 11.11 1.09
N VAL A 33 7.77 11.09 -0.01
CA VAL A 33 7.55 10.11 -1.09
C VAL A 33 7.80 8.70 -0.60
N ARG A 34 8.86 8.49 0.20
CA ARG A 34 9.14 7.22 0.87
C ARG A 34 7.98 6.78 1.75
N ALA A 35 7.55 7.64 2.67
CA ALA A 35 6.45 7.34 3.59
C ALA A 35 5.15 7.03 2.83
N ALA A 36 4.84 7.76 1.75
CA ALA A 36 3.68 7.48 0.91
C ALA A 36 3.77 6.10 0.23
N GLY A 37 4.95 5.73 -0.26
CA GLY A 37 5.16 4.41 -0.85
C GLY A 37 5.05 3.29 0.19
N GLU A 38 5.65 3.47 1.38
CA GLU A 38 5.60 2.48 2.47
C GLU A 38 4.15 2.29 2.94
N ALA A 39 3.42 3.38 3.13
CA ALA A 39 2.00 3.35 3.45
C ALA A 39 1.16 2.68 2.35
N THR A 40 1.50 2.91 1.08
CA THR A 40 0.82 2.27 -0.07
C THR A 40 1.00 0.75 -0.02
N VAL A 41 2.24 0.26 0.15
CA VAL A 41 2.54 -1.18 0.24
C VAL A 41 1.81 -1.80 1.43
N ALA A 42 1.95 -1.20 2.63
CA ALA A 42 1.33 -1.70 3.84
C ALA A 42 -0.20 -1.79 3.72
N LYS A 43 -0.84 -0.81 3.08
CA LYS A 43 -2.29 -0.81 2.87
C LYS A 43 -2.77 -1.87 1.88
N VAL A 44 -1.98 -2.17 0.85
CA VAL A 44 -2.30 -3.30 -0.05
C VAL A 44 -2.11 -4.63 0.68
N GLU A 45 -1.09 -4.77 1.53
CA GLU A 45 -0.91 -5.97 2.37
C GLU A 45 -2.06 -6.17 3.35
N GLU A 46 -2.54 -5.08 3.97
CA GLU A 46 -3.75 -5.07 4.79
C GLU A 46 -4.96 -5.57 3.98
N ALA A 47 -5.18 -5.02 2.79
CA ALA A 47 -6.28 -5.43 1.91
C ALA A 47 -6.19 -6.91 1.51
N VAL A 48 -4.98 -7.43 1.21
CA VAL A 48 -4.77 -8.86 0.94
C VAL A 48 -5.19 -9.70 2.15
N SER A 49 -4.76 -9.32 3.36
CA SER A 49 -5.12 -10.05 4.58
C SER A 49 -6.62 -10.04 4.86
N LEU A 50 -7.28 -8.91 4.65
CA LEU A 50 -8.73 -8.79 4.83
C LEU A 50 -9.49 -9.66 3.84
N LEU A 51 -9.04 -9.68 2.57
CA LEU A 51 -9.66 -10.50 1.54
C LEU A 51 -9.50 -11.99 1.84
N GLU A 52 -8.33 -12.42 2.31
CA GLU A 52 -8.08 -13.81 2.73
C GLU A 52 -8.93 -14.24 3.94
N LYS A 53 -9.33 -13.30 4.78
CA LYS A 53 -10.28 -13.52 5.90
C LYS A 53 -11.75 -13.48 5.46
N GLY A 54 -12.03 -13.20 4.18
CA GLY A 54 -13.38 -13.04 3.65
C GLY A 54 -14.02 -11.68 3.98
N ASP A 55 -13.26 -10.72 4.54
CA ASP A 55 -13.77 -9.38 4.84
C ASP A 55 -13.76 -8.49 3.61
N LYS A 56 -14.79 -8.65 2.77
CA LYS A 56 -14.96 -7.88 1.53
C LYS A 56 -15.08 -6.38 1.78
N GLU A 57 -15.87 -5.96 2.77
CA GLU A 57 -16.13 -4.55 3.04
C GLU A 57 -14.86 -3.84 3.55
N GLY A 58 -14.17 -4.47 4.51
CA GLY A 58 -12.88 -3.99 5.00
C GLY A 58 -11.85 -3.92 3.88
N THR A 59 -11.82 -4.93 3.00
CA THR A 59 -10.93 -4.93 1.83
C THR A 59 -11.20 -3.73 0.93
N LEU A 60 -12.45 -3.49 0.52
CA LEU A 60 -12.80 -2.38 -0.37
C LEU A 60 -12.49 -1.02 0.25
N LYS A 61 -12.69 -0.87 1.56
CA LYS A 61 -12.29 0.33 2.30
C LYS A 61 -10.78 0.54 2.25
N ALA A 62 -9.99 -0.50 2.52
CA ALA A 62 -8.53 -0.43 2.44
C ALA A 62 -8.04 -0.08 1.02
N LEU A 63 -8.68 -0.58 -0.04
CA LEU A 63 -8.34 -0.18 -1.42
C LEU A 63 -8.65 1.29 -1.71
N GLY A 64 -9.63 1.87 -1.03
CA GLY A 64 -9.88 3.32 -1.04
C GLY A 64 -8.68 4.12 -0.53
N ASP A 65 -8.10 3.68 0.59
CA ASP A 65 -6.89 4.28 1.17
C ASP A 65 -5.68 4.12 0.24
N VAL A 66 -5.49 2.93 -0.35
CA VAL A 66 -4.43 2.66 -1.34
C VAL A 66 -4.52 3.65 -2.51
N ARG A 67 -5.73 3.92 -3.00
CA ARG A 67 -5.94 4.87 -4.11
C ARG A 67 -5.53 6.29 -3.75
N GLN A 68 -5.62 6.67 -2.47
CA GLN A 68 -5.19 7.98 -2.02
C GLN A 68 -3.67 8.03 -1.86
N SER A 69 -3.07 7.06 -1.15
CA SER A 69 -1.62 7.05 -0.90
C SER A 69 -0.78 6.88 -2.17
N GLN A 70 -1.26 6.12 -3.17
CA GLN A 70 -0.55 6.00 -4.46
C GLN A 70 -0.42 7.34 -5.22
N LYS A 71 -1.25 8.35 -4.91
CA LYS A 71 -1.17 9.68 -5.54
C LYS A 71 0.01 10.48 -5.01
N GLU A 72 0.47 10.15 -3.81
CA GLU A 72 1.58 10.79 -3.10
C GLU A 72 2.88 10.03 -3.31
N PHE A 73 2.82 8.73 -3.63
CA PHE A 73 3.98 7.96 -4.08
C PHE A 73 4.38 8.30 -5.53
N ARG A 74 4.89 9.51 -5.73
CA ARG A 74 5.30 10.01 -7.05
C ARG A 74 6.82 10.04 -7.18
N TYR A 75 7.29 9.28 -8.15
CA TYR A 75 8.68 9.29 -8.56
C TYR A 75 8.75 9.05 -10.07
N GLU A 76 9.41 9.95 -10.79
CA GLU A 76 9.44 9.99 -12.26
C GLU A 76 9.81 8.63 -12.87
N GLN A 77 10.85 7.98 -12.32
CA GLN A 77 11.37 6.71 -12.85
C GLN A 77 10.39 5.55 -12.68
N THR A 78 9.42 5.64 -11.78
CA THR A 78 8.41 4.60 -11.53
C THR A 78 7.05 4.95 -12.09
N GLU A 79 6.89 6.06 -12.83
CA GLU A 79 5.58 6.53 -13.28
C GLU A 79 4.84 5.48 -14.14
N ARG A 80 5.55 4.77 -15.03
CA ARG A 80 4.96 3.68 -15.82
C ARG A 80 4.49 2.52 -14.95
N LEU A 81 5.24 2.18 -13.90
CA LEU A 81 4.86 1.15 -12.93
C LEU A 81 3.65 1.61 -12.12
N ARG A 82 3.61 2.88 -11.70
CA ARG A 82 2.49 3.50 -10.98
C ARG A 82 1.19 3.44 -11.77
N GLN A 83 1.23 3.75 -13.06
CA GLN A 83 0.07 3.64 -13.95
C GLN A 83 -0.43 2.20 -14.06
N ARG A 84 0.48 1.24 -14.28
CA ARG A 84 0.13 -0.19 -14.30
C ARG A 84 -0.45 -0.66 -12.97
N ALA A 85 0.12 -0.26 -11.85
CA ALA A 85 -0.37 -0.59 -10.51
C ALA A 85 -1.76 0.01 -10.27
N GLY A 86 -1.99 1.25 -10.70
CA GLY A 86 -3.28 1.91 -10.63
C GLY A 86 -4.36 1.21 -11.46
N ASP A 87 -4.02 0.73 -12.66
CA ASP A 87 -4.97 -0.01 -13.50
C ASP A 87 -5.24 -1.41 -12.95
N LYS A 88 -4.22 -2.11 -12.46
CA LYS A 88 -4.39 -3.41 -11.79
C LYS A 88 -5.20 -3.30 -10.50
N LEU A 89 -5.02 -2.23 -9.73
CA LEU A 89 -5.84 -1.95 -8.54
C LEU A 89 -7.32 -1.80 -8.88
N LYS A 90 -7.65 -1.13 -10.00
CA LYS A 90 -9.05 -1.03 -10.46
C LYS A 90 -9.62 -2.40 -10.79
N VAL A 91 -8.87 -3.21 -11.54
CA VAL A 91 -9.29 -4.58 -11.89
C VAL A 91 -9.49 -5.43 -10.63
N ALA A 92 -8.54 -5.42 -9.70
CA ALA A 92 -8.65 -6.16 -8.45
C ALA A 92 -9.87 -5.70 -7.63
N ARG A 93 -10.13 -4.39 -7.56
CA ARG A 93 -11.31 -3.86 -6.89
C ARG A 93 -12.61 -4.36 -7.55
N ASP A 94 -12.71 -4.29 -8.86
CA ASP A 94 -13.90 -4.74 -9.60
C ASP A 94 -14.15 -6.24 -9.42
N GLU A 95 -13.08 -7.05 -9.42
CA GLU A 95 -13.12 -8.50 -9.14
C GLU A 95 -13.60 -8.79 -7.71
N ILE A 96 -13.10 -8.05 -6.70
CA ILE A 96 -13.55 -8.16 -5.32
C ILE A 96 -15.04 -7.77 -5.19
N GLU A 97 -15.45 -6.70 -5.86
CA GLU A 97 -16.86 -6.25 -5.89
C GLU A 97 -17.78 -7.33 -6.48
N LYS A 98 -17.32 -8.07 -7.49
CA LYS A 98 -18.09 -9.15 -8.14
C LYS A 98 -17.96 -10.50 -7.45
N GLY A 99 -17.04 -10.65 -6.49
CA GLY A 99 -16.73 -11.95 -5.88
C GLY A 99 -16.03 -12.91 -6.85
N ASP A 100 -15.23 -12.37 -7.77
CA ASP A 100 -14.50 -13.15 -8.77
C ASP A 100 -13.38 -13.97 -8.11
N ALA A 101 -13.16 -15.20 -8.60
CA ALA A 101 -12.12 -16.09 -8.09
C ALA A 101 -10.70 -15.53 -8.30
N ASN A 102 -10.50 -14.63 -9.27
CA ASN A 102 -9.22 -13.99 -9.57
C ASN A 102 -8.87 -12.84 -8.62
N ALA A 103 -9.82 -12.35 -7.83
CA ALA A 103 -9.68 -11.18 -6.97
C ALA A 103 -8.40 -11.21 -6.11
N SER A 104 -8.11 -12.34 -5.47
CA SER A 104 -6.92 -12.50 -4.62
C SER A 104 -5.62 -12.43 -5.45
N ALA A 105 -5.59 -13.08 -6.61
CA ALA A 105 -4.42 -13.08 -7.49
C ALA A 105 -4.14 -11.68 -8.07
N SER A 106 -5.19 -10.97 -8.52
CA SER A 106 -5.06 -9.62 -9.04
C SER A 106 -4.62 -8.62 -7.96
N LEU A 107 -5.12 -8.76 -6.73
CA LEU A 107 -4.70 -7.90 -5.63
C LEU A 107 -3.23 -8.16 -5.24
N LYS A 108 -2.78 -9.41 -5.21
CA LYS A 108 -1.37 -9.77 -5.00
C LYS A 108 -0.47 -9.26 -6.13
N ALA A 109 -0.91 -9.37 -7.38
CA ALA A 109 -0.17 -8.80 -8.52
C ALA A 109 -0.06 -7.26 -8.41
N THR A 110 -1.09 -6.60 -7.88
CA THR A 110 -1.06 -5.15 -7.59
C THR A 110 -0.04 -4.84 -6.50
N LEU A 111 0.03 -5.65 -5.44
CA LEU A 111 1.02 -5.51 -4.36
C LEU A 111 2.45 -5.57 -4.89
N GLU A 112 2.76 -6.56 -5.73
CA GLU A 112 4.10 -6.74 -6.27
C GLU A 112 4.57 -5.55 -7.10
N LEU A 113 3.67 -4.90 -7.85
CA LEU A 113 4.00 -3.67 -8.59
C LEU A 113 4.38 -2.52 -7.64
N TYR A 114 3.65 -2.32 -6.53
CA TYR A 114 4.02 -1.29 -5.56
C TYR A 114 5.32 -1.61 -4.83
N LYS A 115 5.60 -2.89 -4.55
CA LYS A 115 6.89 -3.35 -4.01
C LYS A 115 8.03 -3.09 -4.99
N GLU A 116 7.83 -3.34 -6.28
CA GLU A 116 8.80 -3.04 -7.33
C GLU A 116 9.08 -1.53 -7.40
N MET A 117 8.03 -0.70 -7.37
CA MET A 117 8.19 0.75 -7.30
C MET A 117 9.02 1.19 -6.09
N MET A 118 8.75 0.62 -4.91
CA MET A 118 9.49 0.93 -3.68
C MET A 118 10.96 0.51 -3.78
N LYS A 119 11.23 -0.63 -4.42
CA LYS A 119 12.58 -1.11 -4.67
C LYS A 119 13.36 -0.17 -5.58
N VAL A 120 12.74 0.29 -6.67
CA VAL A 120 13.37 1.27 -7.58
C VAL A 120 13.63 2.59 -6.85
N TYR A 121 12.66 3.08 -6.07
CA TYR A 121 12.82 4.30 -5.28
C TYR A 121 13.97 4.19 -4.26
N SER A 122 14.03 3.10 -3.50
CA SER A 122 15.05 2.84 -2.48
C SER A 122 16.44 2.58 -3.07
N ALA A 123 16.54 2.18 -4.33
CA ALA A 123 17.84 2.05 -5.00
C ALA A 123 18.44 3.41 -5.38
N ALA A 124 17.60 4.45 -5.48
CA ALA A 124 17.99 5.79 -5.88
C ALA A 124 18.16 6.79 -4.72
N HIS A 125 17.77 6.43 -3.49
CA HIS A 125 17.78 7.27 -2.29
C HIS A 125 18.26 6.49 -1.07
#